data_AF-A0A7J4EI87-F1
#
_entry.id   AF-A0A7J4EI87-F1
#
_cell.length_a   1.000
_cell.length_b   1.000
_cell.length_c   1.000
_cell.angle_alpha   90.00
_cell.angle_beta   90.00
_cell.angle_gamma   90.00
#
_symmetry.space_group_name_H-M   'P 1'
#
loop_
_entity.id
_entity.type
_entity.pdbx_description
1 polymer ?
#
loop_
_entity_poly.entity_id
_entity_poly.type
_entity_poly.pdbx_seq_one_letter_code
_entity_poly.pdbx_strand_id
1 'polypeptide(L)'
;MKADVLVVGHNLDDVVQSILMNFTNADLEKLTRLGPHEKVQPGFIPRLLPLRLIPEKESFLFALLNGLPTSLNLCPYALSTRGKFREIIDDLEEINPGTRHSIVQSYDTIKPLLLTLFPPAKLKSCRVCGEPSIGEICKSCSLVRRLRET
;
A
#
# COMPACT_ATOMS: atom_id res chain seq x y z
N MET A 1 -3.86 -11.57 17.39
CA MET A 1 -3.22 -12.53 16.45
C MET A 1 -1.71 -12.51 16.73
N LYS A 2 -1.04 -13.65 16.89
CA LYS A 2 0.42 -13.69 17.12
C LYS A 2 1.10 -14.02 15.78
N ALA A 3 1.52 -13.00 15.04
CA ALA A 3 2.32 -13.15 13.83
C ALA A 3 3.41 -12.09 13.83
N ASP A 4 4.61 -12.48 13.40
CA ASP A 4 5.78 -11.58 13.41
C ASP A 4 5.74 -10.59 12.24
N VAL A 5 5.18 -11.01 11.11
CA VAL A 5 5.14 -10.24 9.85
C VAL A 5 3.88 -10.54 9.06
N LEU A 6 3.36 -9.54 8.36
CA LEU A 6 2.33 -9.68 7.33
C LEU A 6 2.94 -9.52 5.94
N VAL A 7 2.93 -10.60 5.14
CA VAL A 7 3.39 -10.58 3.75
C VAL A 7 2.21 -10.27 2.84
N VAL A 8 2.34 -9.29 1.95
CA VAL A 8 1.29 -8.92 0.99
C VAL A 8 1.81 -9.02 -0.45
N GLY A 9 0.94 -9.46 -1.37
CA GLY A 9 1.27 -9.68 -2.78
C GLY A 9 1.29 -8.42 -3.66
N HIS A 10 1.60 -7.25 -3.10
CA HIS A 10 1.68 -6.02 -3.91
C HIS A 10 2.92 -6.10 -4.82
N ASN A 11 2.70 -5.94 -6.12
CA ASN A 11 3.73 -5.99 -7.14
C ASN A 11 4.31 -4.58 -7.42
N LEU A 12 5.21 -4.48 -8.40
CA LEU A 12 5.83 -3.21 -8.80
C LEU A 12 4.79 -2.17 -9.25
N ASP A 13 3.82 -2.56 -10.07
CA ASP A 13 2.78 -1.69 -10.60
C ASP A 13 1.90 -1.10 -9.49
N ASP A 14 1.48 -1.91 -8.51
CA ASP A 14 0.70 -1.46 -7.35
C ASP A 14 1.43 -0.40 -6.53
N VAL A 15 2.74 -0.59 -6.36
CA VAL A 15 3.63 0.28 -5.58
C VAL A 15 3.83 1.59 -6.32
N VAL A 16 4.17 1.56 -7.61
CA VAL A 16 4.37 2.76 -8.44
C VAL A 16 3.10 3.59 -8.53
N GLN A 17 1.94 2.95 -8.77
CA GLN A 17 0.65 3.64 -8.76
C GLN A 17 0.40 4.34 -7.41
N SER A 18 0.68 3.65 -6.29
CA SER A 18 0.49 4.24 -4.97
C SER A 18 1.44 5.40 -4.69
N ILE A 19 2.70 5.32 -5.15
CA ILE A 19 3.66 6.42 -5.04
C ILE A 19 3.16 7.62 -5.84
N LEU A 20 2.87 7.43 -7.13
CA LEU A 20 2.50 8.51 -8.03
C LEU A 20 1.19 9.18 -7.59
N MET A 21 0.17 8.40 -7.23
CA MET A 21 -1.11 8.93 -6.75
C MET A 21 -0.96 9.81 -5.49
N ASN A 22 -0.18 9.37 -4.50
CA ASN A 22 0.00 10.16 -3.29
C ASN A 22 0.86 11.40 -3.54
N PHE A 23 1.87 11.29 -4.42
CA PHE A 23 2.69 12.43 -4.83
C PHE A 23 1.86 13.51 -5.53
N THR A 24 1.06 13.15 -6.53
CA THR A 24 0.22 14.10 -7.27
C THR A 24 -0.90 14.71 -6.42
N ASN A 25 -1.36 13.99 -5.39
CA ASN A 25 -2.36 14.50 -4.44
C ASN A 25 -1.74 15.35 -3.32
N ALA A 26 -0.43 15.62 -3.36
CA ALA A 26 0.32 16.31 -2.30
C ALA A 26 0.18 15.64 -0.91
N ASP A 27 -0.07 14.33 -0.87
CA ASP A 27 -0.24 13.56 0.37
C ASP A 27 1.07 12.82 0.72
N LEU A 28 2.10 13.63 0.99
CA LEU A 28 3.44 13.12 1.27
C LEU A 28 3.52 12.39 2.62
N GLU A 29 2.63 12.67 3.57
CA GLU A 29 2.54 11.92 4.81
C GLU A 29 2.17 10.45 4.54
N LYS A 30 1.21 10.17 3.64
CA LYS A 30 0.86 8.78 3.31
C LYS A 30 2.02 8.00 2.68
N LEU A 31 2.92 8.66 1.95
CA LEU A 31 4.10 8.05 1.38
C LEU A 31 5.01 7.44 2.46
N THR A 32 5.06 8.00 3.67
CA THR A 32 5.83 7.42 4.79
C THR A 32 5.31 6.06 5.27
N ARG A 33 4.04 5.76 4.99
CA ARG A 33 3.34 4.57 5.49
C ARG A 33 3.41 3.37 4.54
N LEU A 34 3.90 3.58 3.32
CA LEU A 34 4.07 2.52 2.33
C LEU A 34 5.16 1.53 2.77
N GLY A 35 4.89 0.24 2.56
CA GLY A 35 5.84 -0.83 2.84
C GLY A 35 6.96 -0.90 1.80
N PRO A 36 8.03 -1.67 2.06
CA PRO A 36 8.25 -2.46 3.27
C PRO A 36 8.52 -1.58 4.51
N HIS A 37 8.17 -2.10 5.69
CA HIS A 37 8.35 -1.41 6.96
C HIS A 37 9.68 -1.81 7.61
N GLU A 38 10.60 -0.87 7.77
CA GLU A 38 11.85 -1.05 8.52
C GLU A 38 11.67 -0.80 10.02
N LYS A 39 10.82 0.18 10.37
CA LYS A 39 10.49 0.53 11.75
C LYS A 39 9.06 0.13 12.06
N VAL A 40 8.90 -0.69 13.10
CA VAL A 40 7.59 -1.17 13.55
C VAL A 40 7.05 -0.23 14.63
N GLN A 41 5.86 0.31 14.41
CA GLN A 41 5.15 1.04 15.47
C GLN A 41 4.55 0.05 16.47
N PRO A 42 4.64 0.30 17.78
CA PRO A 42 4.05 -0.58 18.79
C PRO A 42 2.57 -0.87 18.54
N GLY A 43 2.19 -2.14 18.67
CA GLY A 43 0.82 -2.61 18.42
C GLY A 43 0.49 -2.91 16.96
N PHE A 44 1.41 -2.69 16.01
CA PHE A 44 1.25 -3.11 14.62
C PHE A 44 2.21 -4.24 14.25
N ILE A 45 1.75 -5.09 13.33
CA ILE A 45 2.58 -6.12 12.68
C ILE A 45 3.18 -5.48 11.40
N PRO A 46 4.50 -5.55 11.17
CA PRO A 46 5.14 -4.98 9.99
C PRO A 46 4.68 -5.67 8.72
N ARG A 47 4.63 -4.90 7.62
CA ARG A 47 4.31 -5.43 6.29
C ARG A 47 5.55 -5.57 5.41
N LEU A 48 5.69 -6.73 4.79
CA LEU A 48 6.69 -7.00 3.76
C LEU A 48 6.02 -7.20 2.39
N LEU A 49 6.72 -6.71 1.35
CA LEU A 49 6.27 -6.76 -0.04
C LEU A 49 7.35 -7.47 -0.88
N PRO A 50 7.39 -8.81 -0.91
CA PRO A 50 8.41 -9.56 -1.65
C PRO A 50 8.37 -9.30 -3.16
N LEU A 51 7.20 -8.99 -3.71
CA LEU A 51 6.99 -8.75 -5.14
C LEU A 51 7.17 -7.28 -5.54
N ARG A 52 7.63 -6.41 -4.63
CA ARG A 52 7.71 -4.95 -4.83
C ARG A 52 8.47 -4.52 -6.08
N LEU A 53 9.42 -5.32 -6.54
CA LEU A 53 10.25 -5.05 -7.72
C LEU A 53 9.92 -5.94 -8.91
N ILE A 54 8.84 -6.73 -8.82
CA ILE A 54 8.41 -7.63 -9.89
C ILE A 54 7.17 -7.04 -10.56
N PRO A 55 7.16 -6.80 -11.88
CA PRO A 55 5.98 -6.37 -12.61
C PRO A 55 4.77 -7.29 -12.43
N GLU A 56 3.57 -6.71 -12.54
CA GLU A 56 2.30 -7.45 -12.50
C GLU A 56 2.25 -8.54 -13.57
N LYS A 57 2.69 -8.22 -14.80
CA LYS A 57 2.73 -9.15 -15.93
C LYS A 57 3.62 -10.36 -15.65
N GLU A 58 4.77 -10.17 -15.00
CA GLU A 58 5.69 -11.26 -14.65
C GLU A 58 5.14 -12.13 -13.52
N SER A 59 4.58 -11.49 -12.48
CA SER A 59 3.93 -12.20 -11.36
C SER A 59 2.74 -13.04 -11.84
N PHE A 60 1.94 -12.49 -12.76
CA PHE A 60 0.81 -13.17 -13.37
C PHE A 60 1.25 -14.33 -14.27
N LEU A 61 2.26 -14.10 -15.13
CA LEU A 61 2.82 -15.15 -15.98
C LEU A 61 3.36 -16.32 -15.14
N PHE A 62 4.07 -16.02 -14.05
CA PHE A 62 4.55 -17.04 -13.11
C PHE A 62 3.38 -17.88 -12.55
N ALA A 63 2.30 -17.22 -12.12
CA ALA A 63 1.13 -17.90 -11.58
C ALA A 63 0.45 -18.81 -12.62
N LEU A 64 0.33 -18.34 -13.87
CA LEU A 64 -0.22 -19.13 -14.98
C LEU A 64 0.63 -20.38 -15.27
N LEU A 65 1.95 -20.21 -15.41
CA LEU A 65 2.86 -21.33 -15.73
C LEU A 65 2.90 -22.40 -14.63
N ASN A 66 2.66 -22.01 -13.38
CA ASN A 66 2.61 -22.93 -12.24
C ASN A 66 1.19 -23.45 -11.92
N GLY A 67 0.18 -23.10 -12.73
CA GLY A 67 -1.19 -23.52 -12.49
C GLY A 67 -1.76 -23.04 -11.16
N LEU A 68 -1.31 -21.89 -10.65
CA LEU A 68 -1.83 -21.32 -9.40
C LEU A 68 -3.27 -20.84 -9.60
N PRO A 69 -4.16 -21.01 -8.60
CA PRO A 69 -5.52 -20.50 -8.69
C PRO A 69 -5.50 -18.98 -8.76
N THR A 70 -5.87 -18.43 -9.91
CA THR A 70 -5.93 -16.99 -10.17
C THR A 70 -7.35 -16.58 -10.56
N SER A 71 -7.81 -15.46 -10.01
CA SER A 71 -9.11 -14.86 -10.33
C SER A 71 -8.89 -13.54 -11.05
N LEU A 72 -9.46 -13.42 -12.25
CA LEU A 72 -9.49 -12.15 -13.01
C LEU A 72 -10.72 -11.30 -12.65
N ASN A 73 -11.56 -11.77 -11.71
CA ASN A 73 -12.72 -11.02 -11.28
C ASN A 73 -12.32 -9.71 -10.61
N LEU A 74 -12.81 -8.60 -11.14
CA LEU A 74 -12.67 -7.29 -10.54
C LEU A 74 -13.80 -7.07 -9.53
N CYS A 75 -13.52 -6.32 -8.47
CA CYS A 75 -14.58 -5.87 -7.57
C CYS A 75 -15.54 -4.95 -8.33
N PRO A 76 -16.87 -5.18 -8.31
CA PRO A 76 -17.83 -4.38 -9.06
C PRO A 76 -17.89 -2.92 -8.58
N TYR A 77 -17.40 -2.64 -7.37
CA TYR A 77 -17.30 -1.31 -6.78
C TYR A 77 -15.92 -0.66 -6.97
N ALA A 78 -15.02 -1.25 -7.77
CA ALA A 78 -13.67 -0.72 -8.01
C ALA A 78 -13.64 0.47 -9.00
N LEU A 79 -14.62 1.36 -8.93
CA LEU A 79 -14.59 2.63 -9.67
C LEU A 79 -13.58 3.56 -9.00
N SER A 80 -12.36 3.62 -9.52
CA SER A 80 -11.29 4.39 -8.91
C SER A 80 -10.44 5.13 -9.94
N THR A 81 -9.87 6.26 -9.51
CA THR A 81 -8.90 7.03 -10.29
C THR A 81 -7.62 6.25 -10.58
N ARG A 82 -7.37 5.15 -9.87
CA ARG A 82 -6.18 4.29 -10.03
C ARG A 82 -6.01 3.76 -11.47
N GLY A 83 -7.11 3.49 -12.18
CA GLY A 83 -7.05 3.08 -13.59
C GLY A 83 -6.33 4.09 -14.48
N LYS A 84 -6.60 5.39 -14.29
CA LYS A 84 -5.92 6.46 -15.04
C LYS A 84 -4.43 6.55 -14.72
N PHE A 85 -4.06 6.35 -13.46
CA PHE A 85 -2.65 6.33 -13.06
C PHE A 85 -1.92 5.13 -13.66
N ARG A 86 -2.59 3.98 -13.77
CA ARG A 86 -2.04 2.81 -14.47
C ARG A 86 -1.74 3.14 -15.93
N GLU A 87 -2.71 3.71 -16.66
CA GLU A 87 -2.51 4.14 -18.06
C GLU A 87 -1.31 5.08 -18.22
N ILE A 88 -1.22 6.12 -17.37
CA ILE A 88 -0.08 7.06 -17.39
C ILE A 88 1.25 6.34 -17.15
N ILE A 89 1.30 5.41 -16.20
CA ILE A 89 2.52 4.65 -15.89
C ILE A 89 2.89 3.72 -17.04
N ASP A 90 1.90 3.09 -17.68
CA ASP A 90 2.11 2.21 -18.83
C ASP A 90 2.69 3.00 -20.02
N ASP A 91 2.13 4.17 -20.33
CA ASP A 91 2.64 5.07 -21.38
C ASP A 91 4.09 5.49 -21.09
N LEU A 92 4.39 5.84 -19.83
CA LEU A 92 5.74 6.24 -19.43
C LEU A 92 6.75 5.09 -19.54
N GLU A 93 6.36 3.87 -19.19
CA GLU A 93 7.23 2.71 -19.36
C GLU A 93 7.46 2.40 -20.85
N GLU A 94 6.42 2.51 -21.68
CA GLU A 94 6.55 2.27 -23.13
C GLU A 94 7.53 3.25 -23.78
N ILE A 95 7.47 4.53 -23.37
CA ILE A 95 8.41 5.56 -23.84
C ILE A 95 9.83 5.31 -23.31
N ASN A 96 9.97 4.94 -22.04
CA ASN A 96 11.26 4.74 -21.39
C ASN A 96 11.24 3.51 -20.46
N PRO A 97 11.69 2.35 -20.94
CA PRO A 97 11.71 1.12 -20.14
C PRO A 97 12.51 1.28 -18.84
N GLY A 98 11.98 0.80 -17.73
CA GLY A 98 12.57 0.99 -16.40
C GLY A 98 12.05 2.23 -15.65
N THR A 99 11.07 2.95 -16.19
CA THR A 99 10.42 4.07 -15.49
C THR A 99 9.76 3.63 -14.18
N ARG A 100 9.08 2.47 -14.14
CA ARG A 100 8.52 1.91 -12.90
C ARG A 100 9.58 1.76 -11.80
N HIS A 101 10.73 1.17 -12.16
CA HIS A 101 11.86 1.00 -11.23
C HIS A 101 12.45 2.33 -10.81
N SER A 102 12.58 3.28 -11.74
CA SER A 102 13.08 4.63 -11.47
C SER A 102 12.20 5.39 -10.48
N ILE A 103 10.88 5.25 -10.57
CA ILE A 103 9.93 5.85 -9.62
C ILE A 103 10.11 5.24 -8.22
N VAL A 104 10.22 3.90 -8.13
CA VAL A 104 10.47 3.21 -6.85
C VAL A 104 11.78 3.66 -6.22
N GLN A 105 12.86 3.69 -7.00
CA GLN A 105 14.18 4.14 -6.55
C GLN A 105 14.16 5.59 -6.07
N SER A 106 13.44 6.46 -6.79
CA SER A 106 13.28 7.87 -6.41
C SER A 106 12.55 7.99 -5.07
N TYR A 107 11.46 7.22 -4.89
CA TYR A 107 10.74 7.15 -3.62
C TYR A 107 11.62 6.63 -2.47
N ASP A 108 12.39 5.56 -2.68
CA ASP A 108 13.27 5.01 -1.65
C ASP A 108 14.36 6.00 -1.22
N THR A 109 14.85 6.80 -2.17
CA THR A 109 15.83 7.85 -1.91
C THR A 109 15.25 8.96 -1.02
N ILE A 110 13.99 9.37 -1.23
CA ILE A 110 13.36 10.45 -0.45
C ILE A 110 12.67 9.97 0.83
N LYS A 111 12.31 8.69 0.93
CA LYS A 111 11.55 8.12 2.06
C LYS A 111 12.18 8.43 3.43
N PRO A 112 13.51 8.34 3.65
CA PRO A 112 14.13 8.72 4.91
C PRO A 112 13.87 10.18 5.30
N LEU A 113 13.88 11.10 4.33
CA LEU A 113 13.58 12.52 4.56
C LEU A 113 12.09 12.75 4.85
N LEU A 114 11.20 12.01 4.17
CA LEU A 114 9.78 12.09 4.47
C LEU A 114 9.47 11.61 5.90
N LEU A 115 10.19 10.61 6.40
CA LEU A 115 10.05 10.12 7.77
C LEU A 115 10.53 11.12 8.83
N THR A 116 11.46 12.02 8.51
CA THR A 116 11.87 13.10 9.42
C THR A 116 10.88 14.25 9.41
N LEU A 117 10.32 14.59 8.25
CA LEU A 117 9.29 15.62 8.10
C LEU A 117 7.95 15.21 8.71
N PHE A 118 7.56 13.94 8.55
CA PHE A 118 6.30 13.39 9.01
C PHE A 118 6.56 12.22 9.97
N PRO A 119 6.97 12.49 11.22
CA PRO A 119 7.23 11.44 12.18
C PRO A 119 5.94 10.67 12.51
N PRO A 120 6.05 9.37 12.84
CA PRO A 120 4.91 8.57 13.29
C PRO A 120 4.07 9.25 14.37
N ALA A 121 2.75 9.30 14.14
CA ALA A 121 1.82 9.80 15.14
C ALA A 121 1.85 8.92 16.41
N LYS A 122 1.69 9.55 17.57
CA LYS A 122 1.52 8.80 18.83
C LYS A 122 0.15 8.14 18.85
N LEU A 123 0.14 6.82 18.97
CA LEU A 123 -1.08 6.01 18.99
C LEU A 123 -1.55 5.80 20.43
N LYS A 124 -2.87 5.71 20.58
CA LYS A 124 -3.57 5.28 21.80
C LYS A 124 -4.23 3.93 21.56
N SER A 125 -4.66 3.26 22.61
CA SER A 125 -5.46 2.04 22.49
C SER A 125 -6.95 2.37 22.35
N CYS A 126 -7.62 1.71 21.41
CA CYS A 126 -9.07 1.81 21.22
C CYS A 126 -9.80 1.33 22.47
N ARG A 127 -10.76 2.10 22.99
CA ARG A 127 -11.56 1.74 24.18
C ARG A 127 -12.42 0.47 24.00
N VAL A 128 -12.74 0.11 22.75
CA VAL A 128 -13.63 -1.02 22.43
C VAL A 128 -12.88 -2.32 22.18
N CYS A 129 -11.83 -2.27 21.36
CA CYS A 129 -11.11 -3.47 20.92
C CYS A 129 -9.64 -3.52 21.36
N GLY A 130 -9.11 -2.47 22.00
CA GLY A 130 -7.72 -2.38 22.45
C GLY A 130 -6.68 -2.07 21.36
N GLU A 131 -7.04 -2.19 20.08
CA GLU A 131 -6.14 -1.97 18.93
C GLU A 131 -5.65 -0.52 18.80
N PRO A 132 -4.50 -0.27 18.13
CA PRO A 132 -3.96 1.08 17.96
C PRO A 132 -4.92 2.04 17.22
N SER A 133 -5.03 3.27 17.73
CA SER A 133 -5.95 4.28 17.25
C SER A 133 -5.41 5.70 17.52
N ILE A 134 -5.71 6.64 16.63
CA ILE A 134 -5.44 8.07 16.86
C ILE A 134 -6.49 8.67 17.82
N GLY A 135 -7.76 8.26 17.69
CA GLY A 135 -8.86 8.68 18.55
C GLY A 135 -9.20 7.67 19.65
N GLU A 136 -10.20 7.97 20.48
CA GLU A 136 -10.66 7.07 21.55
C GLU A 136 -11.24 5.74 21.04
N ILE A 137 -11.88 5.78 19.86
CA ILE A 137 -12.46 4.62 19.19
C ILE A 137 -11.85 4.52 17.80
N CYS A 138 -11.33 3.34 17.44
CA CYS A 138 -10.73 3.13 16.13
C CYS A 138 -11.79 3.22 15.01
N LYS A 139 -11.35 3.54 13.79
CA LYS A 139 -12.25 3.72 12.65
C LYS A 139 -13.08 2.47 12.36
N SER A 140 -12.50 1.28 12.50
CA SER A 140 -13.21 0.01 12.30
C SER A 140 -14.37 -0.16 13.29
N CYS A 141 -14.15 0.06 14.58
CA CYS A 141 -15.21 -0.01 15.60
C CYS A 141 -16.30 1.05 15.36
N SER A 142 -15.90 2.27 14.95
CA SER A 142 -16.85 3.33 14.61
C SER A 142 -17.74 2.96 13.42
N LEU A 143 -17.18 2.36 12.37
CA LEU A 143 -17.93 1.91 11.20
C LEU A 143 -18.91 0.77 11.53
N VAL A 144 -18.47 -0.23 12.31
CA VAL A 144 -19.34 -1.33 12.74
C VAL A 144 -20.50 -0.84 13.59
N ARG A 145 -20.29 0.16 14.46
CA ARG A 145 -21.39 0.77 15.22
C ARG A 145 -22.42 1.44 14.32
N ARG A 146 -21.97 2.26 13.36
CA ARG A 146 -22.86 2.92 12.39
C ARG A 146 -23.72 1.93 11.60
N LEU A 147 -23.14 0.79 11.21
CA LEU A 147 -23.88 -0.28 10.52
C LEU A 147 -24.95 -0.96 11.38
N ARG A 148 -24.82 -0.94 12.71
CA ARG A 148 -25.82 -1.51 13.63
C ARG A 148 -26.92 -0.54 14.02
N GLU A 149 -26.68 0.76 13.82
CA GLU A 149 -27.63 1.85 14.05
C GLU A 149 -28.50 2.14 12.82
N THR A 150 -28.17 1.52 11.68
CA THR A 150 -28.95 1.59 10.43
C THR A 150 -29.81 0.33 10.30
#